data_AF-A0A931UPC9-F1
#
_entry.id   AF-A0A931UPC9-F1
#
_cell.length_a   1.000
_cell.length_b   1.000
_cell.length_c   1.000
_cell.angle_alpha   90.00
_cell.angle_beta   90.00
_cell.angle_gamma   90.00
#
_symmetry.space_group_name_H-M   'P 1'
#
loop_
_entity.id
_entity.type
_entity.pdbx_description
1 polymer ?
#
loop_
_entity_poly.entity_id
_entity_poly.type
_entity_poly.pdbx_seq_one_letter_code
_entity_poly.pdbx_strand_id
1 'polypeptide(L)'
;MKAGSGEDDVVMRMGISAAWRALADRVVAEYRAALGGDLLAVACFGSVARGQAGPESDLDLYVVTRGQVADPLGQCLGGAIRLRETREYRALAREGHRPDPMPIFHTVAKLATHPWILLDIADHGVILYDPAGILAWELEAVRRRLRELGSKRVMRPDGSWYWDLKPDWRPGETIEL
;
A
#
# COMPACT_ATOMS: atom_id res chain seq x y z
N MET A 1 22.43 -3.74 39.25
CA MET A 1 21.79 -2.71 38.43
C MET A 1 21.40 -3.35 37.11
N LYS A 2 20.10 -3.51 36.84
CA LYS A 2 19.57 -3.92 35.54
C LYS A 2 18.81 -2.74 34.95
N ALA A 3 19.20 -2.32 33.75
CA ALA A 3 18.34 -1.63 32.79
C ALA A 3 19.11 -1.57 31.45
N GLY A 4 19.22 -2.72 30.78
CA GLY A 4 19.50 -2.79 29.35
C GLY A 4 18.22 -3.32 28.72
N SER A 5 17.43 -2.42 28.13
CA SER A 5 16.17 -2.73 27.42
C SER A 5 15.61 -1.47 26.74
N GLY A 6 16.45 -0.75 25.98
CA GLY A 6 16.04 0.50 25.31
C GLY A 6 16.24 0.51 23.80
N GLU A 7 17.12 -0.32 23.25
CA GLU A 7 17.44 -0.29 21.81
C GLU A 7 16.73 -1.37 20.99
N ASP A 8 16.28 -2.47 21.62
CA ASP A 8 15.60 -3.56 20.91
C ASP A 8 14.08 -3.33 20.71
N ASP A 9 13.48 -2.36 21.43
CA ASP A 9 12.06 -1.98 21.28
C ASP A 9 11.78 -1.07 20.06
N VAL A 10 12.82 -0.62 19.34
CA VAL A 10 12.68 0.24 18.14
C VAL A 10 12.55 -0.59 16.85
N VAL A 11 12.72 -1.92 16.92
CA VAL A 11 12.46 -2.85 15.81
C VAL A 11 10.95 -3.22 15.72
N MET A 12 10.11 -2.58 16.53
CA MET A 12 8.72 -2.99 16.76
C MET A 12 7.76 -2.64 15.62
N ARG A 13 7.35 -3.71 14.92
CA ARG A 13 6.16 -3.87 14.06
C ARG A 13 6.17 -3.16 12.70
N MET A 14 7.09 -3.58 11.81
CA MET A 14 6.78 -3.48 10.38
C MET A 14 5.67 -4.47 10.03
N GLY A 15 4.59 -3.95 9.44
CA GLY A 15 3.47 -4.74 8.96
C GLY A 15 2.12 -4.30 9.51
N ILE A 16 1.08 -4.65 8.76
CA ILE A 16 -0.31 -4.37 9.09
C ILE A 16 -0.71 -5.06 10.41
N SER A 17 -1.36 -4.31 11.33
CA SER A 17 -1.85 -4.89 12.59
C SER A 17 -2.94 -5.93 12.34
N ALA A 18 -3.22 -6.81 13.31
CA ALA A 18 -4.27 -7.81 13.16
C ALA A 18 -5.66 -7.20 12.90
N ALA A 19 -6.00 -6.08 13.55
CA ALA A 19 -7.27 -5.38 13.36
C ALA A 19 -7.37 -4.77 11.95
N TRP A 20 -6.32 -4.08 11.51
CA TRP A 20 -6.23 -3.54 10.15
C TRP A 20 -6.23 -4.64 9.09
N ARG A 21 -5.57 -5.77 9.36
CA ARG A 21 -5.53 -6.92 8.46
C ARG A 21 -6.90 -7.54 8.28
N ALA A 22 -7.67 -7.69 9.35
CA ALA A 22 -9.03 -8.21 9.27
C ALA A 22 -9.93 -7.34 8.38
N LEU A 23 -9.84 -6.00 8.52
CA LEU A 23 -10.55 -5.10 7.63
C LEU A 23 -10.04 -5.21 6.18
N ALA A 24 -8.74 -5.21 5.97
CA ALA A 24 -8.15 -5.31 4.64
C ALA A 24 -8.57 -6.60 3.91
N ASP A 25 -8.56 -7.74 4.60
CA ASP A 25 -9.05 -9.03 4.07
C ASP A 25 -10.55 -8.96 3.73
N ARG A 26 -11.35 -8.24 4.55
CA ARG A 26 -12.76 -8.00 4.24
C ARG A 26 -12.94 -7.17 2.98
N VAL A 27 -12.16 -6.10 2.80
CA VAL A 27 -12.20 -5.26 1.58
C VAL A 27 -11.81 -6.07 0.36
N VAL A 28 -10.75 -6.90 0.45
CA VAL A 28 -10.35 -7.82 -0.62
C VAL A 28 -11.50 -8.77 -0.99
N ALA A 29 -12.23 -9.31 -0.01
CA ALA A 29 -13.37 -10.17 -0.27
C ALA A 29 -14.49 -9.43 -1.04
N GLU A 30 -14.80 -8.17 -0.67
CA GLU A 30 -15.79 -7.35 -1.38
C GLU A 30 -15.34 -7.04 -2.82
N TYR A 31 -14.06 -6.71 -3.05
CA TYR A 31 -13.54 -6.49 -4.40
C TYR A 31 -13.54 -7.76 -5.24
N ARG A 32 -13.24 -8.92 -4.66
CA ARG A 32 -13.35 -10.21 -5.35
C ARG A 32 -14.79 -10.51 -5.76
N ALA A 33 -15.75 -10.21 -4.90
CA ALA A 33 -17.17 -10.40 -5.21
C ALA A 33 -17.66 -9.43 -6.32
N ALA A 34 -17.19 -8.17 -6.29
CA ALA A 34 -17.60 -7.15 -7.25
C ALA A 34 -16.94 -7.28 -8.63
N LEU A 35 -15.65 -7.62 -8.67
CA LEU A 35 -14.83 -7.61 -9.89
C LEU A 35 -14.54 -9.01 -10.45
N GLY A 36 -14.75 -10.06 -9.66
CA GLY A 36 -14.55 -11.44 -10.11
C GLY A 36 -13.16 -11.69 -10.71
N GLY A 37 -13.11 -12.24 -11.93
CA GLY A 37 -11.88 -12.55 -12.66
C GLY A 37 -11.11 -11.34 -13.20
N ASP A 38 -11.68 -10.13 -13.07
CA ASP A 38 -10.98 -8.90 -13.43
C ASP A 38 -10.10 -8.37 -12.30
N LEU A 39 -10.29 -8.80 -11.04
CA LEU A 39 -9.38 -8.46 -9.95
C LEU A 39 -8.14 -9.36 -10.00
N LEU A 40 -6.98 -8.75 -10.19
CA LEU A 40 -5.73 -9.49 -10.35
C LEU A 40 -4.84 -9.41 -9.12
N ALA A 41 -4.71 -8.23 -8.50
CA ALA A 41 -3.94 -8.06 -7.27
C ALA A 41 -4.45 -6.90 -6.40
N VAL A 42 -4.17 -6.96 -5.10
CA VAL A 42 -4.42 -5.91 -4.12
C VAL A 42 -3.23 -5.84 -3.16
N ALA A 43 -2.72 -4.63 -2.91
CA ALA A 43 -1.76 -4.36 -1.84
C ALA A 43 -2.26 -3.21 -0.96
N CYS A 44 -1.91 -3.25 0.32
CA CYS A 44 -2.00 -2.11 1.23
C CYS A 44 -0.67 -1.37 1.22
N PHE A 45 -0.71 -0.04 1.23
CA PHE A 45 0.47 0.80 1.42
C PHE A 45 0.17 1.89 2.46
N GLY A 46 1.01 2.91 2.56
CA GLY A 46 0.71 4.04 3.44
C GLY A 46 0.90 3.72 4.91
N SER A 47 0.25 4.52 5.76
CA SER A 47 0.47 4.50 7.22
C SER A 47 0.15 3.15 7.86
N VAL A 48 -0.90 2.48 7.37
CA VAL A 48 -1.32 1.15 7.84
C VAL A 48 -0.27 0.09 7.53
N ALA A 49 0.26 0.06 6.31
CA ALA A 49 1.29 -0.90 5.92
C ALA A 49 2.61 -0.69 6.70
N ARG A 50 2.93 0.57 7.03
CA ARG A 50 4.10 0.93 7.84
C ARG A 50 3.95 0.65 9.34
N GLY A 51 2.77 0.23 9.82
CA GLY A 51 2.50 0.07 11.25
C GLY A 51 2.40 1.41 12.01
N GLN A 52 2.18 2.51 11.29
CA GLN A 52 2.16 3.89 11.80
C GLN A 52 0.75 4.52 11.75
N ALA A 53 -0.30 3.70 11.69
CA ALA A 53 -1.66 4.18 11.56
C ALA A 53 -2.09 4.97 12.81
N GLY A 54 -2.57 6.19 12.61
CA GLY A 54 -3.15 7.05 13.64
C GLY A 54 -4.68 7.08 13.59
N PRO A 55 -5.34 7.87 14.45
CA PRO A 55 -6.80 7.98 14.49
C PRO A 55 -7.43 8.40 13.14
N GLU A 56 -6.76 9.28 12.41
CA GLU A 56 -7.23 9.78 11.11
C GLU A 56 -6.70 8.96 9.92
N SER A 57 -6.03 7.83 10.16
CA SER A 57 -5.56 6.96 9.09
C SER A 57 -6.72 6.29 8.37
N ASP A 58 -6.65 6.32 7.05
CA ASP A 58 -7.44 5.54 6.10
C ASP A 58 -6.74 4.22 5.75
N LEU A 59 -7.41 3.39 4.95
CA LEU A 59 -6.84 2.17 4.38
C LEU A 59 -6.47 2.40 2.91
N ASP A 60 -5.23 2.84 2.69
CA ASP A 60 -4.64 3.00 1.36
C ASP A 60 -4.49 1.65 0.65
N LEU A 61 -5.08 1.53 -0.54
CA LEU A 61 -5.06 0.29 -1.33
C LEU A 61 -4.59 0.55 -2.76
N TYR A 62 -3.77 -0.35 -3.27
CA TYR A 62 -3.42 -0.42 -4.67
C TYR A 62 -4.10 -1.63 -5.29
N VAL A 63 -4.91 -1.41 -6.32
CA VAL A 63 -5.76 -2.45 -6.91
C VAL A 63 -5.41 -2.61 -8.39
N VAL A 64 -5.00 -3.82 -8.76
CA VAL A 64 -4.68 -4.17 -10.14
C VAL A 64 -5.84 -4.93 -10.76
N THR A 65 -6.32 -4.43 -11.89
CA THR A 65 -7.41 -5.05 -12.66
C THR A 65 -6.99 -5.43 -14.07
N ARG A 66 -7.72 -6.36 -14.70
CA ARG A 66 -7.48 -6.75 -16.10
C ARG A 66 -7.83 -5.60 -17.05
N GLY A 67 -9.01 -5.02 -16.89
CA GLY A 67 -9.52 -3.90 -17.66
C GLY A 67 -9.76 -2.64 -16.82
N GLN A 68 -10.12 -1.54 -17.48
CA GLN A 68 -10.50 -0.31 -16.78
C GLN A 68 -11.78 -0.54 -15.97
N VAL A 69 -11.80 -0.02 -14.75
CA VAL A 69 -13.00 0.03 -13.93
C VAL A 69 -13.84 1.22 -14.39
N ALA A 70 -15.07 0.96 -14.86
CA ALA A 70 -15.92 1.99 -15.45
C ALA A 70 -16.39 3.07 -14.46
N ASP A 71 -16.63 2.68 -13.20
CA ASP A 71 -17.00 3.60 -12.11
C ASP A 71 -16.20 3.29 -10.84
N PRO A 72 -14.92 3.68 -10.77
CA PRO A 72 -14.09 3.43 -9.59
C PRO A 72 -14.67 4.13 -8.37
N LEU A 73 -15.15 5.38 -8.54
CA LEU A 73 -15.65 6.20 -7.45
C LEU A 73 -16.92 5.63 -6.82
N GLY A 74 -17.89 5.20 -7.64
CA GLY A 74 -19.11 4.56 -7.13
C GLY A 74 -18.85 3.19 -6.51
N GLN A 75 -17.87 2.43 -7.02
CA GLN A 75 -17.44 1.19 -6.36
C GLN A 75 -16.78 1.46 -5.00
N CYS A 76 -15.94 2.51 -4.89
CA CYS A 76 -15.38 2.95 -3.61
C CYS A 76 -16.47 3.38 -2.64
N LEU A 77 -17.36 4.28 -3.04
CA LEU A 77 -18.38 4.85 -2.18
C LEU A 77 -19.42 3.81 -1.75
N GLY A 78 -19.94 3.02 -2.70
CA GLY A 78 -20.90 1.96 -2.41
C GLY A 78 -20.31 0.86 -1.54
N GLY A 79 -19.04 0.51 -1.78
CA GLY A 79 -18.29 -0.42 -0.93
C GLY A 79 -18.03 0.13 0.47
N ALA A 80 -17.58 1.39 0.58
CA ALA A 80 -17.29 2.05 1.85
C ALA A 80 -18.52 2.15 2.75
N ILE A 81 -19.70 2.46 2.19
CA ILE A 81 -20.96 2.48 2.95
C ILE A 81 -21.25 1.10 3.55
N ARG A 82 -21.16 0.03 2.75
CA ARG A 82 -21.39 -1.34 3.25
C ARG A 82 -20.34 -1.76 4.28
N LEU A 83 -19.08 -1.37 4.08
CA LEU A 83 -17.98 -1.71 4.96
C LEU A 83 -18.15 -1.10 6.36
N ARG A 84 -18.71 0.10 6.48
CA ARG A 84 -18.99 0.75 7.77
C ARG A 84 -19.92 -0.06 8.68
N GLU A 85 -20.71 -0.96 8.12
CA GLU A 85 -21.60 -1.84 8.88
C GLU A 85 -20.94 -3.14 9.35
N THR A 86 -19.75 -3.46 8.82
CA THR A 86 -19.03 -4.68 9.17
C THR A 86 -18.45 -4.63 10.58
N ARG A 87 -18.23 -5.81 11.18
CA ARG A 87 -17.64 -5.91 12.53
C ARG A 87 -16.19 -5.42 12.54
N GLU A 88 -15.45 -5.66 11.45
CA GLU A 88 -14.04 -5.30 11.29
C GLU A 88 -13.87 -3.78 11.27
N TYR A 89 -14.67 -3.08 10.46
CA TYR A 89 -14.68 -1.61 10.44
C TYR A 89 -15.07 -1.05 11.81
N ARG A 90 -16.15 -1.57 12.41
CA ARG A 90 -16.64 -1.10 13.71
C ARG A 90 -15.66 -1.39 14.85
N ALA A 91 -14.80 -2.40 14.74
CA ALA A 91 -13.75 -2.66 15.73
C ALA A 91 -12.73 -1.52 15.73
N LEU A 92 -12.16 -1.20 14.56
CA LEU A 92 -11.25 -0.08 14.38
C LEU A 92 -11.89 1.27 14.72
N ALA A 93 -13.16 1.48 14.35
CA ALA A 93 -13.87 2.72 14.68
C ALA A 93 -14.05 2.92 16.20
N ARG A 94 -14.24 1.83 16.98
CA ARG A 94 -14.30 1.92 18.46
C ARG A 94 -12.94 2.25 19.08
N GLU A 95 -11.85 1.93 18.38
CA GLU A 95 -10.49 2.32 18.76
C GLU A 95 -10.16 3.76 18.33
N GLY A 96 -11.11 4.48 17.71
CA GLY A 96 -10.97 5.87 17.31
C GLY A 96 -10.43 6.06 15.88
N HIS A 97 -10.31 4.99 15.10
CA HIS A 97 -9.85 5.08 13.71
C HIS A 97 -10.99 5.45 12.74
N ARG A 98 -10.62 6.04 11.59
CA ARG A 98 -11.51 6.22 10.42
C ARG A 98 -11.01 5.41 9.23
N PRO A 99 -11.19 4.08 9.25
CA PRO A 99 -10.49 3.18 8.34
C PRO A 99 -11.20 3.05 6.97
N ASP A 100 -11.55 4.19 6.36
CA ASP A 100 -12.19 4.20 5.05
C ASP A 100 -11.20 3.68 3.99
N PRO A 101 -11.58 2.74 3.09
CA PRO A 101 -10.70 2.27 2.03
C PRO A 101 -10.50 3.32 0.94
N MET A 102 -9.25 3.56 0.58
CA MET A 102 -8.83 4.52 -0.45
C MET A 102 -8.06 3.79 -1.56
N PRO A 103 -8.77 3.14 -2.52
CA PRO A 103 -8.12 2.39 -3.57
C PRO A 103 -7.67 3.27 -4.75
N ILE A 104 -6.48 2.96 -5.26
CA ILE A 104 -5.97 3.41 -6.55
C ILE A 104 -6.07 2.23 -7.52
N PHE A 105 -6.95 2.35 -8.52
CA PHE A 105 -7.14 1.33 -9.54
C PHE A 105 -6.21 1.55 -10.73
N HIS A 106 -5.42 0.54 -11.08
CA HIS A 106 -4.65 0.48 -12.31
C HIS A 106 -4.94 -0.82 -13.06
N THR A 107 -4.93 -0.74 -14.39
CA THR A 107 -4.93 -1.95 -15.22
C THR A 107 -3.56 -2.63 -15.13
N VAL A 108 -3.50 -3.93 -15.46
CA VAL A 108 -2.23 -4.64 -15.63
C VAL A 108 -1.31 -3.95 -16.65
N ALA A 109 -1.87 -3.35 -17.70
CA ALA A 109 -1.11 -2.57 -18.67
C ALA A 109 -0.51 -1.30 -18.05
N LYS A 110 -1.24 -0.63 -17.15
CA LYS A 110 -0.73 0.54 -16.42
C LYS A 110 0.30 0.14 -15.36
N LEU A 111 0.13 -1.00 -14.71
CA LEU A 111 1.09 -1.55 -13.76
C LEU A 111 2.46 -1.77 -14.42
N ALA A 112 2.49 -2.34 -15.62
CA ALA A 112 3.71 -2.61 -16.40
C ALA A 112 4.49 -1.35 -16.83
N THR A 113 3.91 -0.14 -16.67
CA THR A 113 4.64 1.12 -16.90
C THR A 113 5.35 1.62 -15.62
N HIS A 114 5.40 0.80 -14.56
CA HIS A 114 5.90 1.13 -13.24
C HIS A 114 5.48 2.52 -12.72
N PRO A 115 4.18 2.75 -12.51
CA PRO A 115 3.69 4.05 -12.04
C PRO A 115 4.34 4.42 -10.70
N TRP A 116 4.61 5.71 -10.49
CA TRP A 116 5.37 6.22 -9.33
C TRP A 116 4.89 5.73 -7.96
N ILE A 117 3.59 5.40 -7.82
CA ILE A 117 3.03 4.81 -6.60
C ILE A 117 3.71 3.49 -6.19
N LEU A 118 4.30 2.76 -7.15
CA LEU A 118 5.05 1.55 -6.87
C LEU A 118 6.31 1.80 -6.03
N LEU A 119 6.82 3.04 -5.94
CA LEU A 119 7.92 3.37 -5.02
C LEU A 119 7.54 3.07 -3.57
N ASP A 120 6.38 3.57 -3.14
CA ASP A 120 5.89 3.38 -1.78
C ASP A 120 5.50 1.92 -1.52
N ILE A 121 4.85 1.28 -2.50
CA ILE A 121 4.44 -0.12 -2.38
C ILE A 121 5.66 -1.05 -2.39
N ALA A 122 6.71 -0.74 -3.17
CA ALA A 122 7.95 -1.51 -3.19
C ALA A 122 8.71 -1.42 -1.85
N ASP A 123 8.69 -0.25 -1.20
CA ASP A 123 9.37 0.02 0.05
C ASP A 123 8.68 -0.61 1.27
N HIS A 124 7.36 -0.43 1.41
CA HIS A 124 6.63 -0.84 2.61
C HIS A 124 5.25 -1.43 2.34
N GLY A 125 4.90 -1.68 1.08
CA GLY A 125 3.61 -2.28 0.72
C GLY A 125 3.46 -3.71 1.20
N VAL A 126 2.25 -4.07 1.61
CA VAL A 126 1.85 -5.42 2.00
C VAL A 126 0.90 -5.97 0.95
N ILE A 127 1.32 -7.00 0.22
CA ILE A 127 0.44 -7.71 -0.73
C ILE A 127 -0.64 -8.45 0.06
N LEU A 128 -1.90 -8.14 -0.24
CA LEU A 128 -3.07 -8.75 0.40
C LEU A 128 -3.69 -9.85 -0.47
N TYR A 129 -3.60 -9.69 -1.79
CA TYR A 129 -4.09 -10.63 -2.79
C TYR A 129 -3.25 -10.53 -4.05
N ASP A 130 -2.68 -11.63 -4.52
CA ASP A 130 -1.95 -11.70 -5.80
C ASP A 130 -1.74 -13.17 -6.21
N PRO A 131 -2.81 -13.90 -6.56
CA PRO A 131 -2.73 -15.34 -6.77
C PRO A 131 -1.81 -15.76 -7.93
N ALA A 132 -1.59 -14.87 -8.90
CA ALA A 132 -0.71 -15.12 -10.04
C ALA A 132 0.70 -14.52 -9.86
N GLY A 133 0.96 -13.82 -8.76
CA GLY A 133 2.26 -13.18 -8.48
C GLY A 133 2.58 -12.00 -9.40
N ILE A 134 1.59 -11.39 -10.05
CA ILE A 134 1.83 -10.32 -11.03
C ILE A 134 2.35 -9.05 -10.37
N LEU A 135 1.80 -8.68 -9.21
CA LEU A 135 2.20 -7.49 -8.49
C LEU A 135 3.53 -7.74 -7.79
N ALA A 136 3.72 -8.93 -7.22
CA ALA A 136 4.98 -9.32 -6.62
C ALA A 136 6.15 -9.24 -7.62
N TRP A 137 5.93 -9.69 -8.86
CA TRP A 137 6.93 -9.64 -9.93
C TRP A 137 7.30 -8.20 -10.31
N GLU A 138 6.32 -7.34 -10.55
CA GLU A 138 6.53 -5.92 -10.91
C GLU A 138 7.20 -5.14 -9.77
N LEU A 139 6.79 -5.39 -8.51
CA LEU A 139 7.43 -4.77 -7.36
C LEU A 139 8.90 -5.17 -7.23
N GLU A 140 9.27 -6.41 -7.56
CA GLU A 140 10.67 -6.81 -7.56
C GLU A 140 11.45 -6.16 -8.72
N ALA A 141 10.83 -5.97 -9.89
CA ALA A 141 11.43 -5.22 -10.98
C ALA A 141 11.74 -3.77 -10.57
N VAL A 142 10.78 -3.09 -9.94
CA VAL A 142 10.97 -1.74 -9.38
C VAL A 142 12.06 -1.73 -8.31
N ARG A 143 12.06 -2.67 -7.36
CA ARG A 143 13.10 -2.75 -6.32
C ARG A 143 14.50 -2.95 -6.93
N ARG A 144 14.62 -3.80 -7.95
CA ARG A 144 15.87 -3.98 -8.69
C ARG A 144 16.29 -2.68 -9.36
N ARG A 145 15.37 -2.00 -10.02
CA ARG A 145 15.66 -0.75 -10.70
C ARG A 145 16.13 0.35 -9.75
N LEU A 146 15.50 0.47 -8.58
CA LEU A 146 15.94 1.39 -7.53
C LEU A 146 17.36 1.08 -7.04
N ARG A 147 17.73 -0.19 -6.90
CA ARG A 147 19.11 -0.59 -6.57
C ARG A 147 20.10 -0.20 -7.66
N GLU A 148 19.75 -0.42 -8.93
CA GLU A 148 20.60 -0.07 -10.08
C GLU A 148 20.84 1.44 -10.21
N LEU A 149 19.80 2.24 -9.95
CA LEU A 149 19.89 3.70 -9.95
C LEU A 149 20.62 4.25 -8.72
N GLY A 150 20.94 3.40 -7.73
CA GLY A 150 21.48 3.83 -6.45
C GLY A 150 20.49 4.70 -5.65
N SER A 151 19.19 4.51 -5.86
CA SER A 151 18.13 5.32 -5.26
C SER A 151 18.18 5.26 -3.73
N LYS A 152 17.87 6.37 -3.09
CA LYS A 152 17.88 6.50 -1.63
C LYS A 152 16.59 7.17 -1.14
N ARG A 153 16.02 6.62 -0.07
CA ARG A 153 14.98 7.31 0.69
C ARG A 153 15.65 8.24 1.70
N VAL A 154 15.48 9.55 1.54
CA VAL A 154 16.10 10.57 2.39
C VAL A 154 15.06 11.09 3.38
N MET A 155 15.28 10.82 4.66
CA MET A 155 14.46 11.33 5.76
C MET A 155 14.86 12.76 6.12
N ARG A 156 13.88 13.62 6.38
CA ARG A 156 14.07 15.00 6.83
C ARG A 156 13.91 15.09 8.36
N PRO A 157 14.46 16.14 8.99
CA PRO A 157 14.33 16.33 10.44
C PRO A 157 12.90 16.44 10.95
N ASP A 158 11.95 16.84 10.10
CA ASP A 158 10.51 16.94 10.42
C ASP A 158 9.75 15.60 10.30
N GLY A 159 10.45 14.52 9.96
CA GLY A 159 9.87 13.19 9.78
C GLY A 159 9.27 12.93 8.40
N SER A 160 9.27 13.92 7.49
CA SER A 160 8.94 13.70 6.08
C SER A 160 10.10 13.05 5.32
N TRP A 161 9.84 12.41 4.19
CA TRP A 161 10.89 11.84 3.35
C TRP A 161 10.67 12.12 1.87
N TYR A 162 11.73 11.94 1.09
CA TYR A 162 11.65 11.94 -0.36
C TYR A 162 12.57 10.86 -0.94
N TRP A 163 12.31 10.49 -2.19
CA TRP A 163 13.19 9.62 -2.96
C TRP A 163 14.21 10.46 -3.72
N ASP A 164 15.49 10.26 -3.43
CA ASP A 164 16.59 10.60 -4.33
C ASP A 164 16.76 9.42 -5.29
N LEU A 165 16.09 9.50 -6.44
CA LEU A 165 15.98 8.35 -7.36
C LEU A 165 17.30 8.01 -8.05
N LYS A 166 18.15 8.99 -8.34
CA LYS A 166 19.45 8.77 -8.97
C LYS A 166 20.43 9.84 -8.46
N PRO A 167 21.20 9.56 -7.39
CA PRO A 167 22.07 10.56 -6.77
C PRO A 167 23.17 11.11 -7.69
N ASP A 168 23.52 10.39 -8.75
CA ASP A 168 24.50 10.77 -9.76
C ASP A 168 23.87 11.28 -11.07
N TRP A 169 22.58 11.66 -11.03
CA TRP A 169 21.84 12.14 -12.20
C TRP A 169 22.51 13.33 -12.88
N ARG A 170 22.46 13.34 -14.22
CA ARG A 170 23.00 14.41 -15.07
C ARG A 170 21.89 15.06 -15.91
N PRO A 171 21.98 16.38 -16.18
CA PRO A 171 21.03 17.07 -17.05
C PRO A 171 20.81 16.34 -18.39
N GLY A 172 19.55 16.07 -18.70
CA GLY A 172 19.13 15.36 -19.92
C GLY A 172 18.91 13.86 -19.76
N GLU A 173 19.23 13.27 -18.60
CA GLU A 173 18.94 11.87 -18.34
C GLU A 173 17.47 11.64 -17.96
N THR A 174 16.84 10.62 -18.55
CA THR A 174 15.50 10.17 -18.19
C THR A 174 15.60 9.09 -17.11
N ILE A 175 14.76 9.20 -16.07
CA ILE A 175 14.62 8.19 -15.03
C ILE A 175 13.35 7.41 -15.28
N GLU A 176 13.50 6.09 -15.39
CA GLU A 176 12.42 5.12 -15.51
C GLU A 176 12.60 4.06 -14.43
N LEU A 177 11.47 3.69 -13.81
CA LEU A 177 11.38 2.62 -12.82
C LEU A 177 11.20 1.26 -13.51
#